data_AF-A0A178HLJ3-F1
#
_entry.id   AF-A0A178HLJ3-F1
#
_cell.length_a   1.000
_cell.length_b   1.000
_cell.length_c   1.000
_cell.angle_alpha   90.00
_cell.angle_beta   90.00
_cell.angle_gamma   90.00
#
_symmetry.space_group_name_H-M   'P 1'
#
loop_
_entity.id
_entity.type
_entity.pdbx_description
1 polymer ?
#
loop_
_entity_poly.entity_id
_entity_poly.type
_entity_poly.pdbx_seq_one_letter_code
_entity_poly.pdbx_strand_id
1 'polypeptide(L)'
;MSRLIQSLQDLTSVEGALQDASRLKKDLERRAWAASGRTVSRARQLIAEATLSLLAEKTAIDATSLEQAVKRIALKSDQFAVDLSEDWIEAALGRRSD
;
A
#
# COMPACT_ATOMS: atom_id res chain seq x y z
N MET A 1 -34.27 -11.55 -31.79
CA MET A 1 -32.95 -11.10 -31.29
C MET A 1 -32.70 -11.84 -29.98
N SER A 2 -31.61 -12.60 -29.90
CA SER A 2 -31.53 -13.82 -29.07
C SER A 2 -31.25 -13.54 -27.59
N ARG A 3 -31.85 -14.36 -26.70
CA ARG A 3 -31.58 -14.37 -25.25
C ARG A 3 -30.08 -14.43 -24.91
N LEU A 4 -29.27 -15.03 -25.79
CA LEU A 4 -27.82 -15.10 -25.64
C LEU A 4 -27.15 -13.72 -25.66
N ILE A 5 -27.61 -12.81 -26.53
CA ILE A 5 -27.07 -11.44 -26.59
C ILE A 5 -27.39 -10.70 -25.28
N GLN A 6 -28.61 -10.86 -24.76
CA GLN A 6 -29.01 -10.28 -23.49
C GLN A 6 -28.18 -10.85 -22.33
N SER A 7 -28.01 -12.17 -22.25
CA SER A 7 -27.21 -12.81 -21.19
C SER A 7 -25.73 -12.38 -21.22
N LEU A 8 -25.15 -12.15 -22.41
CA LEU A 8 -23.80 -11.63 -22.53
C LEU A 8 -23.69 -10.18 -22.05
N GLN A 9 -24.66 -9.34 -22.38
CA GLN A 9 -24.70 -7.96 -21.89
C GLN A 9 -24.86 -7.89 -20.37
N ASP A 10 -25.72 -8.73 -19.79
CA ASP A 10 -25.93 -8.81 -18.35
C ASP A 10 -24.64 -9.26 -17.64
N LEU A 11 -23.91 -10.23 -18.20
CA LEU A 11 -22.65 -10.70 -17.64
C LEU A 11 -21.58 -9.59 -17.63
N THR A 12 -21.43 -8.85 -18.73
CA THR A 12 -20.49 -7.72 -18.81
C THR A 12 -20.82 -6.62 -17.79
N SER A 13 -22.12 -6.35 -17.57
CA SER A 13 -22.56 -5.40 -16.55
C SER A 13 -22.18 -5.86 -15.13
N VAL A 14 -22.36 -7.15 -14.83
CA VAL A 14 -21.96 -7.74 -13.55
C VAL A 14 -20.45 -7.71 -13.35
N GLU A 15 -19.66 -7.99 -14.39
CA GLU A 15 -18.20 -7.89 -14.34
C GLU A 15 -17.73 -6.46 -14.04
N GLY A 16 -18.37 -5.45 -14.65
CA GLY A 16 -18.11 -4.04 -14.35
C GLY A 16 -18.41 -3.70 -12.90
N ALA A 17 -19.59 -4.09 -12.40
CA ALA A 17 -19.99 -3.87 -11.02
C ALA A 17 -19.04 -4.56 -10.01
N LEU A 18 -18.54 -5.75 -10.34
CA LEU A 18 -17.57 -6.47 -9.50
C LEU A 18 -16.22 -5.75 -9.43
N GLN A 19 -15.73 -5.20 -10.55
CA GLN A 19 -14.50 -4.43 -10.59
C GLN A 19 -14.63 -3.13 -9.77
N ASP A 20 -15.76 -2.44 -9.89
CA ASP A 20 -16.01 -1.22 -9.13
C ASP A 20 -16.14 -1.49 -7.63
N ALA A 21 -16.85 -2.56 -7.23
CA ALA A 21 -16.92 -2.99 -5.83
C ALA A 21 -15.54 -3.34 -5.26
N SER A 22 -14.68 -3.99 -6.05
CA SER A 22 -13.30 -4.31 -5.67
C SER A 22 -12.45 -3.05 -5.44
N ARG A 23 -12.58 -2.04 -6.32
CA ARG A 23 -11.92 -0.74 -6.15
C ARG A 23 -12.41 -0.02 -4.90
N LEU A 24 -13.72 0.05 -4.70
CA LEU A 24 -14.33 0.71 -3.54
C LEU A 24 -13.92 0.03 -2.23
N LYS A 25 -13.89 -1.31 -2.21
CA LYS A 25 -13.38 -2.08 -1.07
C LYS A 25 -11.96 -1.66 -0.73
N LYS A 26 -11.02 -1.68 -1.70
CA LYS A 26 -9.62 -1.26 -1.50
C LYS A 26 -9.51 0.17 -0.98
N ASP A 27 -10.38 1.07 -1.44
CA ASP A 27 -10.36 2.47 -1.00
C ASP A 27 -10.84 2.64 0.44
N LEU A 28 -11.92 1.96 0.82
CA LEU A 28 -12.42 1.95 2.20
C LEU A 28 -11.43 1.32 3.17
N GLU A 29 -10.83 0.22 2.74
CA GLU A 29 -9.76 -0.47 3.43
C GLU A 29 -8.57 0.47 3.69
N ARG A 30 -8.05 1.15 2.66
CA ARG A 30 -7.01 2.19 2.80
C ARG A 30 -7.39 3.27 3.81
N ARG A 31 -8.61 3.81 3.73
CA ARG A 31 -9.08 4.86 4.66
C ARG A 31 -9.19 4.35 6.09
N ALA A 32 -9.67 3.14 6.30
CA ALA A 32 -9.79 2.53 7.63
C ALA A 32 -8.40 2.29 8.26
N TRP A 33 -7.40 1.94 7.47
CA TRP A 33 -6.04 1.74 7.96
C TRP A 33 -5.32 3.04 8.30
N ALA A 34 -5.45 4.07 7.46
CA ALA A 34 -4.89 5.40 7.73
C ALA A 34 -5.46 6.01 9.03
N ALA A 35 -6.70 5.67 9.38
CA ALA A 35 -7.33 6.07 10.64
C ALA A 35 -7.00 5.15 11.83
N SER A 36 -6.40 3.98 11.61
CA SER A 36 -6.09 3.01 12.67
C SER A 36 -4.79 3.37 13.39
N GLY A 37 -4.89 3.75 14.66
CA GLY A 37 -3.73 4.06 15.49
C GLY A 37 -2.70 2.92 15.57
N ARG A 38 -3.15 1.65 15.51
CA ARG A 38 -2.25 0.48 15.50
C ARG A 38 -1.41 0.41 14.23
N THR A 39 -2.04 0.61 13.07
CA THR A 39 -1.35 0.55 11.77
C THR A 39 -0.37 1.72 11.65
N VAL A 40 -0.79 2.92 12.02
CA VAL A 40 0.05 4.12 12.06
C VAL A 40 1.26 3.92 12.97
N SER A 41 1.06 3.40 14.19
CA SER A 41 2.14 3.13 15.13
C SER A 41 3.11 2.07 14.57
N ARG A 42 2.59 1.01 13.95
CA ARG A 42 3.43 -0.04 13.36
C ARG A 42 4.24 0.47 12.17
N ALA A 43 3.65 1.28 11.29
CA ALA A 43 4.34 1.91 10.17
C ALA A 43 5.51 2.79 10.66
N ARG A 44 5.27 3.62 11.69
CA ARG A 44 6.34 4.43 12.32
C ARG A 44 7.47 3.56 12.87
N GLN A 45 7.13 2.46 13.53
CA GLN A 45 8.10 1.52 14.08
C GLN A 45 8.94 0.88 12.97
N LEU A 46 8.30 0.40 11.90
CA LEU A 46 9.00 -0.20 10.76
C LEU A 46 9.97 0.79 10.10
N ILE A 47 9.56 2.04 9.87
CA ILE A 47 10.44 3.07 9.33
C ILE A 47 11.63 3.33 10.27
N ALA A 48 11.38 3.45 11.57
CA ALA A 48 12.44 3.68 12.55
C ALA A 48 13.45 2.53 12.59
N GLU A 49 12.97 1.28 12.65
CA GLU A 49 13.80 0.07 12.64
C GLU A 49 14.62 -0.02 11.33
N ALA A 50 13.98 0.23 10.19
CA ALA A 50 14.63 0.23 8.88
C ALA A 50 15.70 1.34 8.78
N THR A 51 15.41 2.54 9.28
CA THR A 51 16.35 3.68 9.30
C THR A 51 17.58 3.35 10.15
N LEU A 52 17.37 2.81 11.36
CA LEU A 52 18.46 2.41 12.25
C LEU A 52 19.32 1.31 11.63
N SER A 53 18.69 0.31 10.98
CA SER A 53 19.41 -0.74 10.26
C SER A 53 20.28 -0.19 9.15
N LEU A 54 19.79 0.80 8.40
CA LEU A 54 20.55 1.40 7.29
C LEU A 54 21.63 2.36 7.76
N LEU A 55 21.41 3.11 8.84
CA LEU A 55 22.44 3.99 9.42
C LEU A 55 23.68 3.22 9.91
N ALA A 56 23.51 1.95 10.29
CA ALA A 56 24.63 1.09 10.65
C ALA A 56 25.50 0.69 9.44
N GLU A 57 24.94 0.74 8.23
CA GLU A 57 25.56 0.23 7.00
C GLU A 57 25.94 1.34 5.99
N LYS A 58 25.25 2.48 6.03
CA LYS A 58 25.34 3.56 5.01
C LYS A 58 25.31 4.94 5.64
N THR A 59 26.05 5.87 5.05
CA THR A 59 26.06 7.30 5.42
C THR A 59 24.92 8.10 4.80
N ALA A 60 24.33 7.62 3.70
CA ALA A 60 23.17 8.24 3.06
C ALA A 60 22.05 7.21 2.84
N ILE A 61 20.82 7.62 3.14
CA ILE A 61 19.60 6.80 2.99
C ILE A 61 18.75 7.42 1.89
N ASP A 62 18.45 6.62 0.87
CA ASP A 62 17.51 6.95 -0.20
C ASP A 62 16.16 6.24 0.01
N ALA A 63 15.11 6.69 -0.70
CA ALA A 63 13.76 6.13 -0.57
C ALA A 63 13.74 4.62 -0.83
N THR A 64 14.35 4.19 -1.94
CA THR A 64 14.37 2.79 -2.38
C THR A 64 15.01 1.87 -1.35
N SER A 65 16.15 2.25 -0.78
CA SER A 65 16.85 1.45 0.23
C SER A 65 16.06 1.37 1.53
N LEU A 66 15.38 2.44 1.92
CA LEU A 66 14.52 2.48 3.10
C LEU A 66 13.28 1.59 2.94
N GLU A 67 12.61 1.64 1.80
CA GLU A 67 11.46 0.76 1.48
C GLU A 67 11.86 -0.72 1.49
N GLN A 68 13.01 -1.06 0.90
CA GLN A 68 13.52 -2.43 0.92
C GLN A 68 13.84 -2.92 2.33
N ALA A 69 14.39 -2.05 3.18
CA ALA A 69 14.67 -2.37 4.57
C ALA A 69 13.37 -2.58 5.37
N VAL A 70 12.34 -1.75 5.16
CA VAL A 70 11.00 -1.94 5.74
C VAL A 70 10.43 -3.30 5.36
N LYS A 71 10.43 -3.67 4.07
CA LYS A 71 9.93 -4.96 3.58
C LYS A 71 10.65 -6.16 4.18
N ARG A 72 11.95 -6.02 4.49
CA ARG A 72 12.76 -7.09 5.07
C ARG A 72 12.37 -7.39 6.53
N ILE A 73 11.98 -6.35 7.27
CA ILE A 73 11.67 -6.44 8.72
C ILE A 73 10.19 -6.75 8.95
N ALA A 74 9.31 -6.34 8.03
CA ALA A 74 7.87 -6.49 8.17
C ALA A 74 7.41 -7.96 8.18
N LEU A 75 6.44 -8.26 9.05
CA LEU A 75 5.73 -9.55 9.04
C LEU A 75 4.67 -9.57 7.95
N LYS A 76 4.22 -10.76 7.54
CA LYS A 76 3.09 -10.90 6.58
C LYS A 76 1.82 -10.19 7.04
N SER A 77 1.60 -10.08 8.34
CA SER A 77 0.46 -9.37 8.93
C SER A 77 0.58 -7.84 8.84
N ASP A 78 1.76 -7.32 8.53
CA ASP A 78 2.07 -5.89 8.54
C ASP A 78 1.79 -5.22 7.18
N GLN A 79 1.14 -5.89 6.22
CA GLN A 79 0.97 -5.38 4.85
C GLN A 79 0.49 -3.92 4.81
N PHE A 80 -0.52 -3.56 5.61
CA PHE A 80 -1.02 -2.18 5.63
C PHE A 80 -0.08 -1.17 6.29
N ALA A 81 0.75 -1.63 7.23
CA ALA A 81 1.79 -0.80 7.81
C ALA A 81 2.97 -0.62 6.84
N VAL A 82 3.26 -1.62 6.01
CA VAL A 82 4.23 -1.53 4.91
C VAL A 82 3.74 -0.54 3.87
N ASP A 83 2.53 -0.71 3.34
CA ASP A 83 1.95 0.19 2.32
C ASP A 83 1.95 1.66 2.82
N LEU A 84 1.51 1.88 4.07
CA LEU A 84 1.53 3.21 4.68
C LEU A 84 2.95 3.76 4.88
N SER A 85 3.92 2.89 5.13
CA SER A 85 5.32 3.31 5.26
C SER A 85 5.88 3.76 3.91
N GLU A 86 5.58 3.04 2.84
CA GLU A 86 5.98 3.41 1.47
C GLU A 86 5.41 4.77 1.08
N ASP A 87 4.11 5.00 1.28
CA ASP A 87 3.45 6.28 1.03
C ASP A 87 4.16 7.45 1.77
N TRP A 88 4.56 7.23 3.03
CA TRP A 88 5.25 8.26 3.82
C TRP A 88 6.70 8.47 3.38
N ILE A 89 7.41 7.41 3.03
CA ILE A 89 8.79 7.49 2.54
C ILE A 89 8.81 8.25 1.21
N GLU A 90 7.92 7.90 0.27
CA GLU A 90 7.78 8.58 -1.01
C GLU A 90 7.42 10.06 -0.82
N ALA A 91 6.45 10.37 0.04
CA ALA A 91 6.05 11.75 0.31
C ALA A 91 7.17 12.62 0.91
N ALA A 92 8.08 12.01 1.67
CA ALA A 92 9.20 12.68 2.34
C ALA A 92 10.47 12.78 1.48
N LEU A 93 10.78 11.76 0.69
CA LEU A 93 12.04 11.63 -0.05
C LEU A 93 11.88 11.67 -1.57
N GLY A 94 10.70 11.34 -2.11
CA GLY A 94 10.41 11.33 -3.55
C GLY A 94 10.39 12.72 -4.20
N ARG A 95 10.08 13.77 -3.43
CA ARG A 95 10.09 15.18 -3.89
C ARG A 95 11.50 15.80 -4.03
N ARG A 96 12.57 15.03 -3.81
CA ARG A 96 13.96 15.49 -3.95
C ARG A 96 14.65 15.03 -5.24
N SER A 97 13.92 14.35 -6.14
CA SER A 97 14.45 13.80 -7.40
C SER A 97 14.16 14.67 -8.64
N ASP A 98 13.58 15.87 -8.46
CA ASP A 98 13.45 16.92 -9.49
C ASP A 98 14.48 18.04 -9.24
#